data_AF-B9K2Q0-F1
#
_entry.id   AF-B9K2Q0-F1
#
_cell.length_a   1.000
_cell.length_b   1.000
_cell.length_c   1.000
_cell.angle_alpha   90.00
_cell.angle_beta   90.00
_cell.angle_gamma   90.00
#
_symmetry.space_group_name_H-M   'P 1'
#
loop_
_entity.id
_entity.type
_entity.pdbx_description
1 polymer ?
#
loop_
_entity_poly.entity_id
_entity_poly.type
_entity_poly.pdbx_seq_one_letter_code
_entity_poly.pdbx_strand_id
1 'polypeptide(L)'
;MESTEVIAQGEDRRHGDWMQTYSGRKFWPCDPRPEEIHIEDIAHALSMACRYGGHCNHFYSVAEHCVLISHQVRSEDALWGLLHDAAEAYISDIIRPVKPHLSNYKAFETNLMTAICLRFGLPLVTPESVRWADEAILGDELSQVMGKPPEPWGLRYRPIGVEIHGWFPQRAEKEFLERFYQLAPRECPICATPFKPEDICATDVEMGTCHAACLEGSPVVDLDSGDVLPDGEVDTFQCGDAAEVPQ
;
A
#
# COMPACT_ATOMS: atom_id res chain seq x y z
N MET A 1 -40.20 -36.88 -18.97
CA MET A 1 -39.69 -36.30 -17.72
C MET A 1 -38.31 -35.78 -18.05
N GLU A 2 -38.29 -34.59 -18.63
CA GLU A 2 -37.08 -33.88 -19.04
C GLU A 2 -36.87 -32.85 -17.94
N SER A 3 -35.97 -33.17 -17.03
CA SER A 3 -35.66 -32.34 -15.87
C SER A 3 -34.79 -31.18 -16.34
N THR A 4 -35.42 -30.01 -16.39
CA THR A 4 -34.85 -28.69 -16.54
C THR A 4 -33.73 -28.47 -15.53
N GLU A 5 -32.48 -28.51 -15.98
CA GLU A 5 -31.39 -27.88 -15.24
C GLU A 5 -31.56 -26.36 -15.37
N VAL A 6 -32.04 -25.76 -14.29
CA VAL A 6 -32.08 -24.31 -14.12
C VAL A 6 -30.63 -23.84 -14.08
N ILE A 7 -30.25 -23.17 -15.15
CA ILE A 7 -29.00 -22.44 -15.27
C ILE A 7 -28.97 -21.38 -14.14
N ALA A 8 -28.08 -21.56 -13.16
CA ALA A 8 -27.67 -20.50 -12.26
C ALA A 8 -26.76 -19.52 -13.04
N GLN A 9 -27.38 -18.63 -13.80
CA GLN A 9 -26.71 -17.53 -14.51
C GLN A 9 -26.94 -16.24 -13.73
N GLY A 10 -25.86 -15.70 -13.15
CA GLY A 10 -25.81 -14.35 -12.58
C GLY A 10 -25.01 -14.31 -11.28
N GLU A 11 -23.76 -13.80 -11.37
CA GLU A 11 -22.97 -13.07 -10.33
C GLU A 11 -21.48 -13.46 -10.21
N ASP A 12 -21.02 -14.62 -10.71
CA ASP A 12 -19.62 -15.03 -10.49
C ASP A 12 -18.83 -15.48 -11.73
N ARG A 13 -19.09 -14.85 -12.88
CA ARG A 13 -18.29 -15.10 -14.09
C ARG A 13 -17.07 -14.17 -14.10
N ARG A 14 -15.92 -14.67 -13.62
CA ARG A 14 -14.62 -13.98 -13.66
C ARG A 14 -14.00 -13.96 -15.06
N HIS A 15 -13.21 -12.94 -15.37
CA HIS A 15 -12.40 -12.88 -16.58
C HIS A 15 -10.93 -13.28 -16.29
N GLY A 16 -10.36 -14.17 -17.12
CA GLY A 16 -9.02 -14.72 -16.93
C GLY A 16 -8.96 -15.87 -15.92
N ASP A 17 -7.73 -16.24 -15.50
CA ASP A 17 -7.47 -17.27 -14.49
C ASP A 17 -6.92 -16.63 -13.20
N TRP A 18 -6.87 -17.40 -12.12
CA TRP A 18 -6.45 -16.93 -10.81
C TRP A 18 -4.97 -17.21 -10.53
N MET A 19 -4.42 -16.47 -9.57
CA MET A 19 -3.14 -16.72 -8.92
C MET A 19 -3.31 -16.82 -7.41
N GLN A 20 -2.39 -17.50 -6.75
CA GLN A 20 -2.29 -17.50 -5.29
C GLN A 20 -1.44 -16.31 -4.83
N THR A 21 -1.93 -15.53 -3.87
CA THR A 21 -1.15 -14.44 -3.25
C THR A 21 -0.28 -14.98 -2.11
N TYR A 22 0.62 -14.15 -1.58
CA TYR A 22 1.50 -14.50 -0.47
C TYR A 22 0.74 -15.02 0.75
N SER A 23 -0.35 -14.35 1.11
CA SER A 23 -1.24 -14.75 2.20
C SER A 23 -2.08 -16.00 1.90
N GLY A 24 -1.88 -16.64 0.75
CA GLY A 24 -2.59 -17.85 0.35
C GLY A 24 -3.97 -17.61 -0.26
N ARG A 25 -4.35 -16.35 -0.53
CA ARG A 25 -5.65 -15.99 -1.10
C ARG A 25 -5.68 -16.20 -2.61
N LYS A 26 -6.89 -16.30 -3.15
CA LYS A 26 -7.14 -16.40 -4.59
C LYS A 26 -7.34 -15.00 -5.16
N PHE A 27 -6.61 -14.65 -6.21
CA PHE A 27 -6.68 -13.33 -6.85
C PHE A 27 -6.75 -13.46 -8.38
N TRP A 28 -7.46 -12.57 -9.07
CA TRP A 28 -7.60 -12.60 -10.54
C TRP A 28 -7.03 -11.32 -11.15
N PRO A 29 -5.78 -11.35 -11.66
CA PRO A 29 -5.13 -10.15 -12.21
C PRO A 29 -5.87 -9.51 -13.39
N CYS A 30 -6.59 -10.30 -14.17
CA CYS A 30 -7.35 -9.85 -15.34
C CYS A 30 -8.77 -9.35 -15.01
N ASP A 31 -9.19 -9.47 -13.75
CA ASP A 31 -10.52 -9.09 -13.23
C ASP A 31 -10.43 -8.76 -11.72
N PRO A 32 -9.65 -7.71 -11.37
CA PRO A 32 -9.38 -7.37 -9.98
C PRO A 32 -10.60 -6.72 -9.34
N ARG A 33 -10.90 -7.10 -8.10
CA ARG A 33 -11.95 -6.49 -7.28
C ARG A 33 -11.31 -5.79 -6.09
N PRO A 34 -11.76 -4.56 -5.72
CA PRO A 34 -11.17 -3.82 -4.60
C PRO A 34 -11.07 -4.63 -3.32
N GLU A 35 -12.13 -5.36 -2.95
CA GLU A 35 -12.23 -6.14 -1.72
C GLU A 35 -11.27 -7.33 -1.62
N GLU A 36 -10.66 -7.75 -2.74
CA GLU A 36 -9.67 -8.83 -2.80
C GLU A 36 -8.23 -8.32 -2.73
N ILE A 37 -8.05 -7.00 -2.66
CA ILE A 37 -6.75 -6.35 -2.56
C ILE A 37 -6.40 -6.16 -1.09
N HIS A 38 -5.28 -6.75 -0.70
CA HIS A 38 -4.73 -6.75 0.65
C HIS A 38 -3.35 -6.13 0.63
N ILE A 39 -3.08 -5.22 1.57
CA ILE A 39 -1.82 -4.47 1.61
C ILE A 39 -0.63 -5.38 1.91
N GLU A 40 -0.84 -6.43 2.70
CA GLU A 40 0.19 -7.41 3.05
C GLU A 40 0.69 -8.17 1.82
N ASP A 41 -0.22 -8.50 0.89
CA ASP A 41 0.15 -9.15 -0.37
C ASP A 41 0.94 -8.20 -1.29
N ILE A 42 0.56 -6.91 -1.34
CA ILE A 42 1.28 -5.88 -2.10
C ILE A 42 2.67 -5.68 -1.51
N ALA A 43 2.77 -5.40 -0.22
CA ALA A 43 4.02 -5.13 0.47
C ALA A 43 5.01 -6.30 0.30
N HIS A 44 4.54 -7.52 0.50
CA HIS A 44 5.37 -8.72 0.33
C HIS A 44 5.88 -8.85 -1.11
N ALA A 45 4.98 -8.82 -2.10
CA ALA A 45 5.36 -9.00 -3.50
C ALA A 45 6.33 -7.90 -3.98
N LEU A 46 6.05 -6.64 -3.66
CA LEU A 46 6.91 -5.52 -4.04
C LEU A 46 8.27 -5.54 -3.33
N SER A 47 8.35 -6.07 -2.11
CA SER A 47 9.62 -6.21 -1.38
C SER A 47 10.56 -7.23 -2.03
N MET A 48 10.00 -8.19 -2.76
CA MET A 48 10.72 -9.23 -3.48
C MET A 48 11.01 -8.84 -4.94
N ALA A 49 10.22 -7.92 -5.51
CA ALA A 49 10.37 -7.43 -6.88
C ALA A 49 11.57 -6.50 -6.99
N CYS A 50 12.64 -6.95 -7.66
CA CYS A 50 13.81 -6.13 -7.92
C CYS A 50 13.56 -5.20 -9.12
N ARG A 51 13.85 -3.91 -8.96
CA ARG A 51 13.76 -2.93 -10.04
C ARG A 51 14.78 -3.21 -11.14
N TYR A 52 14.59 -2.55 -12.28
CA TYR A 52 15.50 -2.64 -13.44
C TYR A 52 15.66 -4.07 -13.98
N GLY A 53 14.65 -4.93 -13.76
CA GLY A 53 14.71 -6.34 -14.13
C GLY A 53 15.84 -7.11 -13.42
N GLY A 54 16.30 -6.64 -12.25
CA GLY A 54 17.37 -7.28 -11.49
C GLY A 54 18.79 -6.96 -11.94
N HIS A 55 18.98 -5.98 -12.84
CA HIS A 55 20.31 -5.57 -13.32
C HIS A 55 21.04 -4.57 -12.42
N CYS A 56 20.57 -4.41 -11.18
CA CYS A 56 21.18 -3.59 -10.16
C CYS A 56 22.50 -4.22 -9.65
N ASN A 57 23.48 -3.40 -9.28
CA ASN A 57 24.75 -3.82 -8.69
C ASN A 57 24.60 -4.36 -7.25
N HIS A 58 23.50 -4.02 -6.58
CA HIS A 58 23.01 -4.60 -5.33
C HIS A 58 21.47 -4.59 -5.35
N PHE A 59 20.84 -5.32 -4.44
CA PHE A 59 19.38 -5.47 -4.42
C PHE A 59 18.69 -4.12 -4.17
N TYR A 60 17.70 -3.79 -4.99
CA TYR A 60 16.86 -2.59 -4.85
C TYR A 60 15.43 -2.94 -5.28
N SER A 61 14.51 -2.92 -4.32
CA SER A 61 13.14 -3.41 -4.53
C SER A 61 12.19 -2.31 -4.98
N VAL A 62 11.07 -2.70 -5.59
CA VAL A 62 9.95 -1.78 -5.88
C VAL A 62 9.38 -1.20 -4.58
N ALA A 63 9.34 -1.98 -3.49
CA ALA A 63 8.87 -1.49 -2.19
C ALA A 63 9.75 -0.34 -1.65
N GLU A 64 11.07 -0.46 -1.69
CA GLU A 64 11.99 0.61 -1.25
C GLU A 64 11.80 1.88 -2.10
N HIS A 65 11.71 1.72 -3.42
CA HIS A 65 11.39 2.82 -4.33
C HIS A 65 10.10 3.55 -3.93
N CYS A 66 9.00 2.81 -3.75
CA CYS A 66 7.72 3.37 -3.33
C CYS A 66 7.78 4.10 -1.98
N VAL A 67 8.49 3.54 -0.99
CA VAL A 67 8.69 4.19 0.31
C VAL A 67 9.42 5.52 0.12
N LEU A 68 10.52 5.53 -0.64
CA LEU A 68 11.26 6.76 -0.94
C LEU A 68 10.37 7.81 -1.62
N ILE A 69 9.59 7.43 -2.64
CA ILE A 69 8.64 8.35 -3.31
C ILE A 69 7.64 8.94 -2.31
N SER A 70 7.09 8.14 -1.40
CA SER A 70 6.14 8.60 -0.38
C SER A 70 6.71 9.65 0.58
N HIS A 71 8.04 9.76 0.70
CA HIS A 71 8.73 10.77 1.50
C HIS A 71 9.11 12.04 0.70
N GLN A 72 9.08 11.97 -0.63
CA GLN A 72 9.47 13.09 -1.50
C GLN A 72 8.28 13.93 -2.00
N VAL A 73 7.06 13.47 -1.73
CA VAL A 73 5.82 14.19 -2.05
C VAL A 73 5.18 14.79 -0.81
N ARG A 74 4.19 15.66 -1.00
CA ARG A 74 3.42 16.24 0.11
C ARG A 74 2.62 15.17 0.84
N SER A 75 2.30 15.41 2.11
CA SER A 75 1.53 14.48 2.95
C SER A 75 0.21 14.05 2.30
N GLU A 76 -0.48 14.98 1.63
CA GLU A 76 -1.73 14.72 0.90
C GLU A 76 -1.60 13.73 -0.26
N ASP A 77 -0.40 13.62 -0.85
CA ASP A 77 -0.11 12.73 -1.98
C ASP A 77 0.72 11.50 -1.56
N ALA A 78 1.16 11.43 -0.30
CA ALA A 78 2.14 10.43 0.16
C ALA A 78 1.63 9.00 0.07
N LEU A 79 0.35 8.75 0.37
CA LEU A 79 -0.24 7.40 0.19
C LEU A 79 -0.27 7.00 -1.28
N TRP A 80 -0.56 7.96 -2.17
CA TRP A 80 -0.48 7.75 -3.61
C TRP A 80 0.95 7.45 -4.03
N GLY A 81 1.93 8.18 -3.50
CA GLY A 81 3.35 7.92 -3.71
C GLY A 81 3.80 6.52 -3.27
N LEU A 82 3.29 6.03 -2.14
CA LEU A 82 3.59 4.68 -1.66
C LEU A 82 2.96 3.58 -2.54
N LEU A 83 1.77 3.83 -3.09
CA LEU A 83 1.00 2.83 -3.83
C LEU A 83 1.08 2.96 -5.35
N HIS A 84 1.90 3.87 -5.88
CA HIS A 84 1.90 4.19 -7.31
C HIS A 84 2.25 3.01 -8.22
N ASP A 85 3.17 2.14 -7.79
CA ASP A 85 3.55 0.90 -8.49
C ASP A 85 2.85 -0.36 -7.91
N ALA A 86 1.79 -0.20 -7.10
CA ALA A 86 1.15 -1.32 -6.41
C ALA A 86 0.56 -2.39 -7.35
N ALA A 87 0.20 -2.03 -8.59
CA ALA A 87 -0.24 -3.02 -9.59
C ALA A 87 0.86 -4.06 -9.90
N GLU A 88 2.14 -3.69 -9.81
CA GLU A 88 3.28 -4.57 -10.11
C GLU A 88 3.37 -5.77 -9.16
N ALA A 89 2.73 -5.69 -7.99
CA ALA A 89 2.57 -6.84 -7.07
C ALA A 89 1.83 -8.02 -7.73
N TYR A 90 0.96 -7.75 -8.70
CA TYR A 90 0.11 -8.75 -9.33
C TYR A 90 0.50 -9.08 -10.77
N ILE A 91 1.19 -8.17 -11.47
CA ILE A 91 1.57 -8.33 -12.88
C ILE A 91 3.08 -8.19 -13.15
N SER A 92 3.90 -8.11 -12.10
CA SER A 92 5.35 -7.90 -12.12
C SER A 92 5.79 -6.51 -12.61
N ASP A 93 6.96 -6.07 -12.15
CA ASP A 93 7.69 -4.93 -12.74
C ASP A 93 8.16 -5.34 -14.14
N ILE A 94 7.59 -4.72 -15.16
CA ILE A 94 8.02 -4.87 -16.55
C ILE A 94 8.87 -3.68 -16.94
N ILE A 95 10.11 -3.94 -17.36
CA ILE A 95 11.03 -2.87 -17.77
C ILE A 95 10.40 -1.91 -18.79
N ARG A 96 10.56 -0.61 -18.53
CA ARG A 96 9.96 0.48 -19.32
C ARG A 96 10.10 0.35 -20.84
N PRO A 97 11.24 -0.09 -21.42
CA PRO A 97 11.37 -0.21 -22.88
C PRO A 97 10.44 -1.27 -23.50
N VAL A 98 9.98 -2.25 -22.72
CA VAL A 98 9.12 -3.35 -23.21
C VAL A 98 7.64 -3.00 -23.09
N LYS A 99 7.23 -2.20 -22.09
CA LYS A 99 5.82 -1.85 -21.83
C LYS A 99 5.05 -1.41 -23.10
N PRO A 100 5.57 -0.54 -24.00
CA PRO A 100 4.85 -0.12 -25.22
C PRO A 100 4.59 -1.23 -26.25
N HIS A 101 5.31 -2.35 -26.16
CA HIS A 101 5.22 -3.47 -27.08
C HIS A 101 4.30 -4.59 -26.58
N LEU A 102 3.77 -4.49 -25.37
CA LEU A 102 2.86 -5.47 -24.79
C LEU A 102 1.40 -5.05 -25.04
N SER A 103 0.70 -5.83 -25.86
CA SER A 103 -0.74 -5.65 -26.07
C SER A 103 -1.50 -5.84 -24.76
N ASN A 104 -2.47 -4.97 -24.48
CA ASN A 104 -3.37 -5.01 -23.31
C ASN A 104 -2.71 -4.81 -21.94
N TYR A 105 -1.37 -4.80 -21.82
CA TYR A 105 -0.67 -4.61 -20.54
C TYR A 105 -1.11 -3.34 -19.83
N LYS A 106 -1.10 -2.21 -20.55
CA LYS A 106 -1.53 -0.92 -20.01
C LYS A 106 -2.97 -0.94 -19.48
N ALA A 107 -3.86 -1.67 -20.16
CA ALA A 107 -5.25 -1.81 -19.72
C ALA A 107 -5.34 -2.63 -18.42
N PHE A 108 -4.59 -3.72 -18.30
CA PHE A 108 -4.53 -4.52 -17.06
C PHE A 108 -3.95 -3.70 -15.90
N GLU A 109 -2.83 -3.02 -16.12
CA GLU A 109 -2.20 -2.11 -15.14
C GLU A 109 -3.19 -1.03 -14.69
N THR A 110 -3.95 -0.44 -15.63
CA THR A 110 -4.96 0.59 -15.32
C THR A 110 -6.14 0.04 -14.52
N ASN A 111 -6.64 -1.15 -14.85
CA ASN A 111 -7.74 -1.80 -14.13
C ASN A 111 -7.33 -2.19 -12.70
N LEU A 112 -6.13 -2.73 -12.53
CA LEU A 112 -5.54 -3.02 -11.22
C LEU A 112 -5.38 -1.76 -10.39
N MET A 113 -4.76 -0.72 -10.94
CA MET A 113 -4.61 0.56 -10.25
C MET A 113 -5.95 1.18 -9.89
N THR A 114 -6.97 1.05 -10.74
CA THR A 114 -8.33 1.50 -10.41
C THR A 114 -8.88 0.75 -9.19
N ALA A 115 -8.76 -0.58 -9.16
CA ALA A 115 -9.23 -1.38 -8.03
C ALA A 115 -8.45 -1.07 -6.74
N ILE A 116 -7.13 -0.85 -6.83
CA ILE A 116 -6.26 -0.42 -5.71
C ILE A 116 -6.69 0.95 -5.20
N CYS A 117 -6.92 1.92 -6.09
CA CYS A 117 -7.37 3.25 -5.69
C CYS A 117 -8.72 3.20 -4.98
N LEU A 118 -9.66 2.40 -5.47
CA LEU A 118 -10.95 2.19 -4.81
C LEU A 118 -10.80 1.51 -3.44
N ARG A 119 -9.90 0.52 -3.33
CA ARG A 119 -9.66 -0.21 -2.08
C ARG A 119 -9.10 0.68 -0.97
N PHE A 120 -8.20 1.60 -1.32
CA PHE A 120 -7.47 2.43 -0.35
C PHE A 120 -7.91 3.90 -0.33
N GLY A 121 -9.03 4.23 -0.99
CA GLY A 121 -9.59 5.59 -0.97
C GLY A 121 -8.75 6.65 -1.68
N LEU A 122 -7.94 6.25 -2.67
CA LEU A 122 -7.10 7.17 -3.44
C LEU A 122 -7.88 7.83 -4.59
N PRO A 123 -7.53 9.06 -4.98
CA PRO A 123 -7.93 9.62 -6.27
C PRO A 123 -7.59 8.68 -7.44
N LEU A 124 -8.52 8.49 -8.38
CA LEU A 124 -8.31 7.65 -9.57
C LEU A 124 -7.25 8.21 -10.55
N VAL A 125 -6.93 9.50 -10.42
CA VAL A 125 -5.91 10.17 -11.23
C VAL A 125 -4.67 10.35 -10.38
N THR A 126 -3.54 9.89 -10.89
CA THR A 126 -2.22 10.09 -10.28
C THR A 126 -1.92 11.58 -10.11
N PRO A 127 -1.58 12.04 -8.89
CA PRO A 127 -1.10 13.39 -8.66
C PRO A 127 0.17 13.69 -9.48
N GLU A 128 0.30 14.93 -9.96
CA GLU A 128 1.47 15.34 -10.72
C GLU A 128 2.76 15.30 -9.89
N SER A 129 2.67 15.55 -8.59
CA SER A 129 3.76 15.44 -7.62
C SER A 129 4.36 14.03 -7.60
N VAL A 130 3.54 12.99 -7.62
CA VAL A 130 3.99 11.58 -7.62
C VAL A 130 4.66 11.23 -8.93
N ARG A 131 4.04 11.57 -10.07
CA ARG A 131 4.64 11.35 -11.40
C ARG A 131 5.97 12.08 -11.55
N TRP A 132 6.07 13.29 -11.02
CA TRP A 132 7.32 14.04 -10.99
C TRP A 132 8.37 13.33 -10.14
N ALA A 133 8.02 12.88 -8.93
CA ALA A 133 8.95 12.22 -8.03
C ALA A 133 9.48 10.90 -8.62
N ASP A 134 8.62 10.07 -9.22
CA ASP A 134 9.01 8.83 -9.92
C ASP A 134 9.95 9.10 -11.12
N GLU A 135 9.71 10.15 -11.91
CA GLU A 135 10.64 10.51 -12.98
C GLU A 135 11.97 11.09 -12.46
N ALA A 136 11.95 11.79 -11.32
CA ALA A 136 13.12 12.50 -10.79
C ALA A 136 14.05 11.60 -9.96
N ILE A 137 13.52 10.62 -9.24
CA ILE A 137 14.31 9.67 -8.43
C ILE A 137 15.26 8.82 -9.27
N LEU A 138 14.94 8.59 -10.56
CA LEU A 138 15.78 7.83 -11.49
C LEU A 138 17.23 8.31 -11.53
N GLY A 139 17.48 9.61 -11.35
CA GLY A 139 18.83 10.16 -11.30
C GLY A 139 19.64 9.64 -10.11
N ASP A 140 19.02 9.54 -8.94
CA ASP A 140 19.64 9.02 -7.72
C ASP A 140 19.84 7.50 -7.85
N GLU A 141 18.80 6.79 -8.30
CA GLU A 141 18.82 5.33 -8.49
C GLU A 141 19.94 4.90 -9.44
N LEU A 142 19.98 5.44 -10.66
CA LEU A 142 20.99 5.06 -11.65
C LEU A 142 22.42 5.31 -11.16
N SER A 143 22.62 6.34 -10.34
CA SER A 143 23.95 6.67 -9.80
C SER A 143 24.41 5.73 -8.69
N GLN A 144 23.48 5.14 -7.94
CA GLN A 144 23.75 4.33 -6.75
C GLN A 144 23.64 2.83 -7.04
N VAL A 145 22.64 2.40 -7.81
CA VAL A 145 22.33 0.98 -8.02
C VAL A 145 22.73 0.43 -9.39
N MET A 146 23.16 1.26 -10.34
CA MET A 146 23.53 0.79 -11.69
C MET A 146 25.02 0.96 -11.97
N GLY A 147 25.55 0.09 -12.85
CA GLY A 147 26.88 0.28 -13.42
C GLY A 147 26.92 1.49 -14.36
N LYS A 148 28.13 1.95 -14.71
CA LYS A 148 28.31 3.06 -15.66
C LYS A 148 27.59 2.74 -16.98
N PRO A 149 26.64 3.56 -17.42
CA PRO A 149 25.87 3.25 -18.63
C PRO A 149 26.73 3.50 -19.88
N PRO A 150 26.51 2.72 -20.95
CA PRO A 150 27.20 2.95 -22.23
C PRO A 150 26.72 4.23 -22.92
N GLU A 151 25.48 4.64 -22.66
CA GLU A 151 24.85 5.84 -23.22
C GLU A 151 24.02 6.58 -22.15
N PRO A 152 23.81 7.90 -22.28
CA PRO A 152 22.96 8.64 -21.34
C PRO A 152 21.51 8.17 -21.36
N TRP A 153 20.87 8.06 -20.18
CA TRP A 153 19.48 7.63 -20.03
C TRP A 153 18.42 8.67 -20.42
N GLY A 154 18.83 9.88 -20.83
CA GLY A 154 17.89 10.94 -21.22
C GLY A 154 17.02 11.43 -20.05
N LEU A 155 17.58 11.51 -18.84
CA LEU A 155 16.86 11.96 -17.64
C LEU A 155 16.26 13.35 -17.85
N ARG A 156 14.99 13.50 -17.45
CA ARG A 156 14.23 14.76 -17.60
C ARG A 156 14.50 15.74 -16.48
N TYR A 157 14.74 15.24 -15.27
CA TYR A 157 14.90 16.03 -14.06
C TYR A 157 16.29 15.83 -13.45
N ARG A 158 16.65 16.74 -12.55
CA ARG A 158 17.83 16.55 -11.71
C ARG A 158 17.51 15.54 -10.60
N PRO A 159 18.51 14.78 -10.12
CA PRO A 159 18.36 13.93 -8.96
C PRO A 159 17.83 14.74 -7.76
N ILE A 160 16.98 14.12 -6.96
CA ILE A 160 16.28 14.73 -5.82
C ILE A 160 17.06 14.52 -4.51
N GLY A 161 18.13 13.72 -4.54
CA GLY A 161 19.07 13.56 -3.44
C GLY A 161 18.64 12.51 -2.41
N VAL A 162 17.92 11.47 -2.84
CA VAL A 162 17.60 10.33 -1.98
C VAL A 162 18.77 9.36 -1.88
N GLU A 163 18.90 8.70 -0.73
CA GLU A 163 19.83 7.59 -0.53
C GLU A 163 19.11 6.27 -0.76
N ILE A 164 19.68 5.42 -1.61
CA ILE A 164 19.21 4.05 -1.82
C ILE A 164 19.97 3.14 -0.85
N HIS A 165 19.24 2.49 0.04
CA HIS A 165 19.79 1.66 1.10
C HIS A 165 20.01 0.21 0.66
N GLY A 166 19.21 -0.26 -0.30
CA GLY A 166 19.24 -1.64 -0.77
C GLY A 166 18.71 -2.61 0.29
N TRP A 167 17.52 -2.32 0.81
CA TRP A 167 16.90 -3.13 1.86
C TRP A 167 16.65 -4.55 1.39
N PHE A 168 17.10 -5.53 2.18
CA PHE A 168 16.64 -6.91 2.00
C PHE A 168 15.11 -6.98 2.08
N PRO A 169 14.47 -7.94 1.38
CA PRO A 169 13.01 -7.99 1.26
C PRO A 169 12.25 -7.86 2.59
N GLN A 170 12.71 -8.52 3.66
CA GLN A 170 12.06 -8.47 4.96
C GLN A 170 12.02 -7.04 5.55
N ARG A 171 13.08 -6.26 5.32
CA ARG A 171 13.12 -4.86 5.75
C ARG A 171 12.25 -4.00 4.83
N ALA A 172 12.34 -4.18 3.52
CA ALA A 172 11.53 -3.42 2.57
C ALA A 172 10.03 -3.63 2.80
N GLU A 173 9.59 -4.86 3.06
CA GLU A 173 8.20 -5.20 3.41
C GLU A 173 7.77 -4.48 4.70
N LYS A 174 8.61 -4.53 5.74
CA LYS A 174 8.34 -3.86 7.02
C LYS A 174 8.20 -2.34 6.85
N GLU A 175 9.17 -1.69 6.22
CA GLU A 175 9.19 -0.24 6.02
C GLU A 175 7.99 0.21 5.16
N PHE A 176 7.61 -0.59 4.16
CA PHE A 176 6.43 -0.34 3.34
C PHE A 176 5.13 -0.42 4.14
N LEU A 177 4.95 -1.47 4.95
CA LEU A 177 3.76 -1.64 5.79
C LEU A 177 3.67 -0.57 6.87
N GLU A 178 4.77 -0.27 7.57
CA GLU A 178 4.82 0.82 8.55
C GLU A 178 4.46 2.14 7.91
N ARG A 179 5.02 2.44 6.73
CA ARG A 179 4.69 3.66 5.99
C ARG A 179 3.23 3.68 5.55
N PHE A 180 2.67 2.55 5.12
CA PHE A 180 1.26 2.46 4.78
C PHE A 180 0.37 2.77 5.98
N TYR A 181 0.58 2.16 7.15
CA TYR A 181 -0.27 2.40 8.33
C TYR A 181 -0.07 3.79 8.97
N GLN A 182 1.00 4.50 8.62
CA GLN A 182 1.17 5.92 8.95
C GLN A 182 0.32 6.84 8.04
N LEU A 183 0.08 6.43 6.79
CA LEU A 183 -0.52 7.25 5.74
C LEU A 183 -1.99 6.91 5.47
N ALA A 184 -2.35 5.64 5.60
CA ALA A 184 -3.69 5.16 5.35
C ALA A 184 -4.66 5.79 6.36
N PRO A 185 -5.84 6.25 5.90
CA PRO A 185 -6.89 6.68 6.82
C PRO A 185 -7.16 5.55 7.81
N ARG A 186 -6.93 5.81 9.10
CA ARG A 186 -7.31 4.88 10.14
C ARG A 186 -8.83 4.95 10.28
N GLU A 187 -9.50 3.81 10.27
CA GLU A 187 -10.91 3.71 10.62
C GLU A 187 -11.04 3.14 12.03
N CYS A 188 -12.03 3.64 12.77
CA CYS A 188 -12.35 3.08 14.08
C CYS A 188 -12.82 1.63 13.91
N PRO A 189 -12.21 0.65 14.58
CA PRO A 189 -12.54 -0.76 14.40
C PRO A 189 -13.95 -1.11 14.93
N ILE A 190 -14.52 -0.26 15.78
CA ILE A 190 -15.86 -0.46 16.35
C ILE A 190 -16.96 0.08 15.43
N CYS A 191 -16.81 1.31 14.94
CA CYS A 191 -17.86 1.98 14.16
C CYS A 191 -17.55 2.11 12.66
N ALA A 192 -16.39 1.63 12.20
CA ALA A 192 -15.89 1.73 10.83
C ALA A 192 -15.88 3.17 10.26
N THR A 193 -15.88 4.18 11.14
CA THR A 193 -15.82 5.59 10.72
C THR A 193 -14.35 6.03 10.68
N PRO A 194 -13.89 6.68 9.60
CA PRO A 194 -12.54 7.23 9.54
C PRO A 194 -12.28 8.23 10.68
N PHE A 195 -11.09 8.15 11.28
CA PHE A 195 -10.66 9.12 12.28
C PHE A 195 -10.42 10.49 11.65
N LYS A 196 -10.91 11.53 12.30
CA LYS A 196 -10.62 12.93 11.99
C LYS A 196 -9.64 13.51 13.02
N PRO A 197 -8.82 14.49 12.66
CA PRO A 197 -7.90 15.14 13.60
C PRO A 197 -8.59 15.69 14.86
N GLU A 198 -9.82 16.19 14.70
CA GLU A 198 -10.65 16.75 15.77
C GLU A 198 -11.40 15.70 16.61
N ASP A 199 -11.34 14.42 16.25
CA ASP A 199 -12.03 13.37 16.99
C ASP A 199 -11.35 13.10 18.34
N ILE A 200 -12.16 12.78 19.35
CA ILE A 200 -11.68 12.28 20.64
C ILE A 200 -11.61 10.75 20.56
N CYS A 201 -10.42 10.22 20.78
CA CYS A 201 -10.06 8.83 20.61
C CYS A 201 -9.58 8.22 21.93
N ALA A 202 -9.65 6.90 22.04
CA ALA A 202 -9.21 6.11 23.17
C ALA A 202 -8.62 4.79 22.67
N THR A 203 -7.82 4.12 23.51
CA THR A 203 -7.17 2.86 23.14
C THR A 203 -7.95 1.68 23.72
N ASP A 204 -8.38 0.78 22.85
CA ASP A 204 -8.86 -0.55 23.23
C ASP A 204 -7.66 -1.52 23.30
N VAL A 205 -7.67 -2.41 24.30
CA VAL A 205 -6.55 -3.34 24.55
C VAL A 205 -6.39 -4.37 23.43
N GLU A 206 -7.49 -4.76 22.78
CA GLU A 206 -7.49 -5.77 21.72
C GLU A 206 -7.46 -5.14 20.33
N MET A 207 -8.27 -4.10 20.11
CA MET A 207 -8.54 -3.52 18.79
C MET A 207 -7.70 -2.27 18.48
N GLY A 208 -6.98 -1.72 19.47
CA GLY A 208 -6.19 -0.51 19.32
C GLY A 208 -7.04 0.77 19.36
N THR A 209 -6.63 1.81 18.64
CA THR A 209 -7.31 3.12 18.68
C THR A 209 -8.75 3.02 18.18
N CYS A 210 -9.68 3.55 18.97
CA CYS A 210 -11.11 3.68 18.70
C CYS A 210 -11.57 5.13 18.97
N HIS A 211 -12.74 5.52 18.49
CA HIS A 211 -13.40 6.74 18.98
C HIS A 211 -13.74 6.55 20.46
N ALA A 212 -13.48 7.54 21.30
CA ALA A 212 -13.78 7.44 22.73
C ALA A 212 -15.27 7.14 22.99
N ALA A 213 -16.16 7.73 22.18
CA ALA A 213 -17.59 7.44 22.23
C ALA A 213 -17.95 5.98 21.89
N CYS A 214 -17.12 5.27 21.13
CA CYS A 214 -17.34 3.86 20.81
C CYS A 214 -16.97 2.92 21.97
N LEU A 215 -16.16 3.40 22.93
CA LEU A 215 -15.80 2.69 24.15
C LEU A 215 -16.63 3.12 25.36
N GLU A 216 -17.66 3.96 25.16
CA GLU A 216 -18.51 4.42 26.25
C GLU A 216 -19.26 3.23 26.89
N GLY A 217 -19.05 3.02 28.19
CA GLY A 217 -19.61 1.89 28.93
C GLY A 217 -18.79 0.60 28.87
N SER A 218 -17.67 0.58 28.15
CA SER A 218 -16.70 -0.52 28.23
C SER A 218 -15.97 -0.51 29.57
N PRO A 219 -15.66 -1.68 30.16
CA PRO A 219 -14.89 -1.75 31.40
C PRO A 219 -13.45 -1.24 31.18
N VAL A 220 -12.98 -0.39 32.08
CA VAL A 220 -11.57 0.03 32.10
C VAL A 220 -10.75 -1.02 32.83
N VAL A 221 -9.62 -1.41 32.24
CA VAL A 221 -8.72 -2.42 32.80
C VAL A 221 -7.34 -1.82 33.05
N ASP A 222 -6.69 -2.31 34.10
CA ASP A 222 -5.27 -2.04 34.32
C ASP A 222 -4.43 -2.88 33.34
N LEU A 223 -3.53 -2.23 32.60
CA LEU A 223 -2.78 -2.88 31.51
C LEU A 223 -1.76 -3.92 32.01
N ASP A 224 -1.29 -3.80 33.25
CA ASP A 224 -0.28 -4.69 33.81
C ASP A 224 -0.90 -5.95 34.44
N SER A 225 -2.08 -5.80 35.06
CA SER A 225 -2.77 -6.86 35.80
C SER A 225 -3.95 -7.48 35.04
N GLY A 226 -4.56 -6.76 34.10
CA GLY A 226 -5.79 -7.14 33.41
C GLY A 226 -7.04 -7.05 34.27
N ASP A 227 -6.93 -6.55 35.50
CA ASP A 227 -8.06 -6.41 36.42
C ASP A 227 -8.95 -5.22 36.02
N VAL A 228 -10.27 -5.41 36.11
CA VAL A 228 -11.25 -4.33 35.87
C VAL A 228 -11.20 -3.32 37.00
N LEU A 229 -11.01 -2.05 36.64
CA LEU A 229 -11.05 -0.92 37.56
C LEU A 229 -12.52 -0.47 37.74
N PRO A 230 -13.13 -0.63 38.94
CA PRO A 230 -14.56 -0.40 39.14
C PRO A 230 -15.02 1.05 38.85
N ASP A 231 -14.12 2.01 39.03
CA ASP A 231 -14.34 3.45 38.79
C ASP A 231 -13.29 4.02 37.82
N GLY A 232 -12.70 3.18 36.97
CA GLY A 232 -11.71 3.63 35.98
C GLY A 232 -12.36 4.50 34.91
N GLU A 233 -11.74 5.64 34.58
CA GLU A 233 -12.10 6.45 33.42
C GLU A 233 -11.20 6.07 32.24
N VAL A 234 -11.77 6.04 31.03
CA VAL A 234 -11.02 5.75 29.81
C VAL A 234 -10.11 6.94 29.51
N ASP A 235 -8.81 6.71 29.39
CA ASP A 235 -7.88 7.72 28.93
C ASP A 235 -8.17 8.08 27.46
N THR A 236 -8.40 9.37 27.22
CA THR A 236 -8.74 9.89 25.88
C THR A 236 -7.69 10.87 25.38
N PHE A 237 -7.55 10.95 24.06
CA PHE A 237 -6.64 11.86 23.36
C PHE A 237 -7.26 12.37 22.06
N GLN A 238 -6.77 13.50 21.54
CA GLN A 238 -7.19 13.97 20.22
C GLN A 238 -6.48 13.13 19.14
N CYS A 239 -7.25 12.61 18.18
CA CYS A 239 -6.70 11.74 17.15
C CYS A 239 -5.60 12.40 16.31
N GLY A 240 -5.67 13.73 16.11
CA GLY A 240 -4.62 14.50 15.42
C GLY A 240 -3.28 14.58 16.16
N ASP A 241 -3.27 14.37 17.47
CA ASP A 241 -2.06 14.43 18.32
C ASP A 241 -1.36 13.05 18.43
N ALA A 242 -1.98 12.00 17.87
CA ALA A 242 -1.51 10.62 17.99
C ALA A 242 -0.20 10.31 17.22
N ALA A 243 0.44 11.32 16.62
CA ALA A 243 1.82 11.21 16.15
C ALA A 243 2.83 11.00 17.30
N GLU A 244 2.39 11.15 18.56
CA GLU A 244 3.22 11.01 19.76
C GLU A 244 2.73 9.93 20.75
N VAL A 245 1.96 8.92 20.33
CA VAL A 245 1.65 7.80 21.25
C VAL A 245 2.87 6.86 21.29
N PRO A 246 3.61 6.77 22.42
CA PRO A 246 4.72 5.83 22.54
C PRO A 246 4.16 4.40 22.56
N GLN A 247 4.77 3.51 21.78
CA GLN A 247 4.60 2.07 21.97
C GLN A 247 5.27 1.60 23.26
#